data_AF-A0A6P1HHZ7-F1
#
_entry.id   AF-A0A6P1HHZ7-F1
#
_cell.length_a   1.000
_cell.length_b   1.000
_cell.length_c   1.000
_cell.angle_alpha   90.00
_cell.angle_beta   90.00
_cell.angle_gamma   90.00
#
_symmetry.space_group_name_H-M   'P 1'
#
loop_
_entity.id
_entity.type
_entity.pdbx_description
1 polymer ?
#
loop_
_entity_poly.entity_id
_entity_poly.type
_entity_poly.pdbx_seq_one_letter_code
_entity_poly.pdbx_strand_id
1 'polypeptide(L)'
;MKVMNVGVVLLIIVVMVFLYEHQKPVLSTSGALIQAVKCLNDPPEDLGIRPMNIEVDTLTSEHISKTHLVKKIGLWNSMTNHREWEITLKINGKHPTVIVDAYTGECVSVYGPLS
;
A
#
# COMPACT_ATOMS: atom_id res chain seq x y z
N MET A 1 -31.61 35.53 1.76
CA MET A 1 -30.43 34.64 1.63
C MET A 1 -29.58 34.82 2.89
N LYS A 2 -29.52 33.82 3.78
CA LYS A 2 -28.80 33.94 5.05
C LYS A 2 -27.31 33.78 4.75
N VAL A 3 -26.50 34.81 5.01
CA VAL A 3 -25.06 34.78 4.75
C VAL A 3 -24.47 33.71 5.65
N MET A 4 -24.01 32.61 5.05
CA MET A 4 -23.38 31.53 5.78
C MET A 4 -22.07 32.04 6.35
N ASN A 5 -21.88 31.87 7.65
CA ASN A 5 -20.71 32.39 8.34
C ASN A 5 -19.45 31.74 7.74
N VAL A 6 -18.43 32.53 7.38
CA VAL A 6 -17.23 32.04 6.68
C VAL A 6 -16.57 30.87 7.43
N GLY A 7 -16.59 30.90 8.77
CA GLY A 7 -16.10 29.80 9.61
C GLY A 7 -16.87 28.49 9.44
N VAL A 8 -18.18 28.54 9.20
CA VAL A 8 -19.00 27.34 8.93
C VAL A 8 -18.66 26.74 7.56
N VAL A 9 -18.42 27.59 6.55
CA VAL A 9 -18.00 27.14 5.22
C VAL A 9 -16.66 26.42 5.29
N LEU A 10 -15.68 26.99 5.99
CA LEU A 10 -14.36 26.39 6.20
C LEU A 10 -14.46 25.03 6.92
N LEU A 11 -15.28 24.94 7.98
CA LEU A 11 -15.49 23.69 8.70
C LEU A 11 -16.05 22.59 7.77
N ILE A 12 -17.03 22.92 6.92
CA ILE A 12 -17.63 21.97 5.98
C ILE A 12 -16.58 21.46 4.98
N ILE A 13 -15.73 22.34 4.45
CA ILE A 13 -14.66 21.95 3.52
C ILE A 13 -13.69 20.98 4.20
N VAL A 14 -13.26 21.28 5.44
CA VAL A 14 -12.36 20.39 6.20
C VAL A 14 -13.00 19.01 6.44
N VAL A 15 -14.28 18.97 6.82
CA VAL A 15 -15.01 17.70 7.00
C VAL A 15 -15.12 16.93 5.69
N MET A 16 -15.42 17.60 4.57
CA MET A 16 -15.49 16.97 3.25
C MET A 16 -14.14 16.37 2.84
N VAL A 17 -13.03 17.08 3.02
CA VAL A 17 -11.68 16.57 2.73
C VAL A 17 -11.39 15.33 3.59
N PHE A 18 -11.73 15.38 4.88
CA PHE A 18 -11.52 14.24 5.77
C PHE A 18 -12.33 13.01 5.37
N LEU A 19 -13.61 13.19 5.03
CA LEU A 19 -14.47 12.11 4.54
C LEU A 19 -13.96 11.55 3.20
N TYR A 20 -13.50 12.42 2.31
CA TYR A 20 -12.92 12.01 1.03
C TYR A 20 -11.70 11.10 1.23
N GLU A 21 -10.73 11.52 2.05
CA GLU A 21 -9.55 10.71 2.37
C GLU A 21 -9.94 9.36 3.00
N HIS A 22 -10.91 9.35 3.92
CA HIS A 22 -11.32 8.13 4.63
C HIS A 22 -12.07 7.12 3.76
N GLN A 23 -12.76 7.59 2.71
CA GLN A 23 -13.56 6.77 1.80
C GLN A 23 -12.82 6.35 0.53
N LYS A 24 -11.55 6.73 0.35
CA LYS A 24 -10.78 6.33 -0.83
C LYS A 24 -10.78 4.80 -0.97
N PRO A 25 -11.02 4.27 -2.18
CA PRO A 25 -10.93 2.84 -2.43
C PRO A 25 -9.47 2.39 -2.28
N VAL A 26 -9.29 1.21 -1.68
CA VAL A 26 -7.98 0.55 -1.60
C VAL A 26 -7.82 -0.44 -2.75
N LEU A 27 -6.57 -0.70 -3.13
CA LEU A 27 -6.18 -1.77 -4.03
C LEU A 27 -6.74 -3.11 -3.54
N SER A 28 -7.27 -3.89 -4.48
CA SER A 28 -7.62 -5.28 -4.24
C SER A 28 -6.37 -6.11 -3.91
N THR A 29 -6.56 -7.27 -3.29
CA THR A 29 -5.45 -8.20 -3.03
C THR A 29 -4.70 -8.58 -4.31
N SER A 30 -5.40 -8.78 -5.43
CA SER A 30 -4.79 -9.08 -6.73
C SER A 30 -3.97 -7.90 -7.27
N GLY A 31 -4.50 -6.67 -7.17
CA GLY A 31 -3.76 -5.47 -7.57
C GLY A 31 -2.52 -5.27 -6.71
N ALA A 32 -2.64 -5.49 -5.40
CA ALA A 32 -1.52 -5.38 -4.46
C ALA A 32 -0.43 -6.44 -4.74
N LEU A 33 -0.82 -7.67 -5.09
CA LEU A 33 0.11 -8.72 -5.51
C LEU A 33 0.88 -8.33 -6.77
N ILE A 34 0.19 -7.83 -7.80
CA ILE A 34 0.83 -7.36 -9.03
C ILE A 34 1.86 -6.26 -8.72
N GLN A 35 1.50 -5.30 -7.85
CA GLN A 35 2.42 -4.23 -7.44
C GLN A 35 3.59 -4.75 -6.59
N ALA A 36 3.37 -5.75 -5.73
CA ALA A 36 4.45 -6.34 -4.94
C ALA A 36 5.49 -7.04 -5.83
N VAL A 37 5.04 -7.77 -6.85
CA VAL A 37 5.93 -8.43 -7.81
C VAL A 37 6.65 -7.39 -8.65
N LYS A 38 5.93 -6.35 -9.09
CA LYS A 38 6.55 -5.22 -9.78
C LYS A 38 7.65 -4.59 -8.93
N CYS A 39 7.42 -4.38 -7.63
CA CYS A 39 8.45 -3.85 -6.73
C CYS A 39 9.68 -4.75 -6.63
N LEU A 40 9.52 -6.07 -6.59
CA LEU A 40 10.66 -6.99 -6.53
C LEU A 40 11.44 -7.06 -7.86
N ASN A 41 10.78 -6.77 -8.98
CA ASN A 41 11.41 -6.79 -10.31
C ASN A 41 12.04 -5.46 -10.69
N ASP A 42 11.43 -4.36 -10.27
CA ASP A 42 11.86 -2.99 -10.56
C ASP A 42 11.79 -2.18 -9.25
N PRO A 43 12.69 -2.48 -8.29
CA PRO A 43 12.66 -1.81 -7.01
C PRO A 43 13.13 -0.37 -7.13
N PRO A 44 12.49 0.57 -6.42
CA PRO A 44 12.97 1.95 -6.40
C PRO A 44 14.38 2.02 -5.79
N GLU A 45 15.21 2.90 -6.34
CA GLU A 45 16.66 2.96 -6.08
C GLU A 45 17.01 3.17 -4.60
N ASP A 46 16.12 3.85 -3.87
CA ASP A 46 16.25 4.16 -2.45
C ASP A 46 16.15 2.93 -1.53
N LEU A 47 15.54 1.84 -2.00
CA LEU A 47 15.43 0.59 -1.23
C LEU A 47 16.71 -0.26 -1.27
N GLY A 48 17.63 0.00 -2.21
CA GLY A 48 18.93 -0.69 -2.28
C GLY A 48 18.86 -2.21 -2.52
N ILE A 49 17.74 -2.73 -3.02
CA ILE A 49 17.54 -4.15 -3.33
C ILE A 49 17.76 -4.43 -4.81
N ARG A 50 18.17 -5.66 -5.14
CA ARG A 50 18.37 -6.08 -6.53
C ARG A 50 17.07 -6.64 -7.14
N PRO A 51 16.82 -6.40 -8.44
CA PRO A 51 15.76 -7.05 -9.20
C PRO A 51 15.77 -8.59 -9.06
N MET A 52 14.59 -9.18 -8.85
CA MET A 52 14.42 -10.63 -8.71
C MET A 52 13.88 -11.35 -9.95
N ASN A 53 13.49 -10.62 -11.01
CA ASN A 53 12.99 -11.16 -12.30
C ASN A 53 11.96 -12.28 -12.17
N ILE A 54 10.86 -11.99 -11.47
CA ILE A 54 9.74 -12.89 -11.18
C ILE A 54 8.63 -12.70 -12.24
N GLU A 55 8.16 -13.78 -12.85
CA GLU A 55 7.01 -13.72 -13.75
C GLU A 55 5.70 -13.77 -12.94
N VAL A 56 4.85 -12.74 -13.06
CA VAL A 56 3.57 -12.64 -12.33
C VAL A 56 2.67 -13.84 -12.62
N ASP A 57 2.66 -14.32 -13.86
CA ASP A 57 1.80 -15.41 -14.34
C ASP A 57 2.17 -16.77 -13.74
N THR A 58 3.37 -16.89 -13.16
CA THR A 58 3.83 -18.12 -12.48
C THR A 58 3.40 -18.19 -11.01
N LEU A 59 2.89 -17.09 -10.45
CA LEU A 59 2.49 -17.00 -9.05
C LEU A 59 1.11 -17.63 -8.84
N THR A 60 1.13 -18.86 -8.35
CA THR A 60 -0.07 -19.51 -7.79
C THR A 60 -0.28 -19.11 -6.32
N SER A 61 -1.45 -19.48 -5.76
CA SER A 61 -1.77 -19.27 -4.34
C SER A 61 -0.74 -19.88 -3.38
N GLU A 62 -0.01 -20.92 -3.80
CA GLU A 62 1.06 -21.55 -3.00
C GLU A 62 2.30 -20.66 -2.82
N HIS A 63 2.51 -19.69 -3.71
CA HIS A 63 3.59 -18.71 -3.62
C HIS A 63 3.24 -17.55 -2.69
N ILE A 64 1.99 -17.45 -2.24
CA ILE A 64 1.53 -16.39 -1.35
C ILE A 64 1.55 -16.94 0.07
N SER A 65 2.57 -16.58 0.85
CA SER A 65 2.64 -17.01 2.26
C SER A 65 1.68 -16.20 3.14
N LYS A 66 1.57 -14.90 2.89
CA LYS A 66 0.84 -13.98 3.77
C LYS A 66 0.41 -12.72 3.02
N THR A 67 -0.84 -12.30 3.19
CA THR A 67 -1.35 -11.01 2.68
C THR A 67 -2.20 -10.35 3.75
N HIS A 68 -1.80 -9.17 4.21
CA HIS A 68 -2.59 -8.40 5.17
C HIS A 68 -2.71 -6.94 4.76
N LEU A 69 -3.91 -6.41 4.94
CA LEU A 69 -4.14 -4.98 4.93
C LEU A 69 -3.95 -4.47 6.35
N VAL A 70 -2.87 -3.73 6.57
CA VAL A 70 -2.50 -3.17 7.88
C VAL A 70 -2.68 -1.66 7.86
N LYS A 71 -2.86 -1.06 9.05
CA LYS A 71 -2.83 0.40 9.17
C LYS A 71 -1.38 0.87 9.07
N LYS A 72 -1.14 1.90 8.27
CA LYS A 72 0.17 2.52 8.19
C LYS A 72 0.49 3.20 9.52
N ILE A 73 1.71 3.01 10.01
CA ILE A 73 2.15 3.57 11.29
C ILE A 73 2.35 5.09 11.13
N GLY A 74 1.88 5.89 12.10
CA GLY A 74 2.09 7.34 12.14
C GLY A 74 0.84 8.13 12.56
N LEU A 75 1.04 9.31 13.15
CA LEU A 75 -0.04 10.18 13.64
C LEU A 75 -1.03 10.56 12.54
N TRP A 76 -0.53 11.05 11.40
CA TRP A 76 -1.38 11.43 10.27
C TRP A 76 -2.12 10.23 9.68
N ASN A 77 -1.41 9.12 9.50
CA ASN A 77 -1.96 7.86 8.96
C ASN A 77 -3.06 7.28 9.85
N SER A 78 -2.88 7.36 11.16
CA SER A 78 -3.90 6.95 12.13
C SER A 78 -5.14 7.85 12.06
N MET A 79 -4.97 9.14 11.77
CA MET A 79 -6.06 10.10 11.65
C MET A 79 -6.83 9.89 10.35
N THR A 80 -6.14 9.71 9.22
CA THR A 80 -6.75 9.50 7.89
C THR A 80 -7.16 8.05 7.62
N ASN A 81 -6.83 7.12 8.52
CA ASN A 81 -7.03 5.66 8.36
C ASN A 81 -6.29 5.09 7.15
N HIS A 82 -5.09 5.61 6.87
CA HIS A 82 -4.25 5.15 5.78
C HIS A 82 -3.78 3.71 6.02
N ARG A 83 -3.67 2.93 4.95
CA ARG A 83 -3.48 1.47 4.97
C ARG A 83 -2.39 1.09 3.99
N GLU A 84 -1.76 -0.04 4.29
CA GLU A 84 -0.72 -0.65 3.48
C GLU A 84 -0.99 -2.15 3.37
N TRP A 85 -0.58 -2.71 2.25
CA TRP A 85 -0.55 -4.14 2.03
C TRP A 85 0.81 -4.69 2.43
N GLU A 86 0.81 -5.63 3.38
CA GLU A 86 1.96 -6.46 3.72
C GLU A 86 1.82 -7.80 2.99
N ILE A 87 2.71 -8.05 2.03
CA ILE A 87 2.65 -9.20 1.14
C ILE A 87 3.93 -10.01 1.29
N THR A 88 3.81 -11.22 1.83
CA THR A 88 4.94 -12.16 1.90
C THR A 88 4.80 -13.20 0.82
N LEU A 89 5.77 -13.24 -0.09
CA LEU A 89 5.85 -14.19 -1.19
C LEU A 89 6.84 -15.29 -0.84
N LYS A 90 6.61 -16.50 -1.33
CA LYS A 90 7.53 -17.64 -1.25
C LYS A 90 8.15 -17.86 -2.62
N ILE A 91 9.39 -17.47 -2.81
CA ILE A 91 10.06 -17.48 -4.12
C ILE A 91 11.46 -18.07 -3.94
N ASN A 92 11.80 -19.09 -4.73
CA ASN A 92 13.12 -19.74 -4.70
C ASN A 92 13.58 -20.15 -3.28
N GLY A 93 12.65 -20.64 -2.46
CA GLY A 93 12.91 -21.03 -1.06
C GLY A 93 13.07 -19.86 -0.07
N LYS A 94 12.89 -18.62 -0.53
CA LYS A 94 12.94 -17.40 0.28
C LYS A 94 11.54 -16.86 0.55
N HIS A 95 11.45 -16.00 1.56
CA HIS A 95 10.21 -15.40 2.03
C HIS A 95 10.31 -13.87 2.11
N PRO A 96 10.48 -13.15 0.98
CA PRO A 96 10.44 -11.69 0.97
C PRO A 96 9.06 -11.16 1.36
N THR A 97 9.05 -10.12 2.19
CA THR A 97 7.86 -9.34 2.51
C THR A 97 7.97 -7.96 1.87
N VAL A 98 6.95 -7.59 1.09
CA VAL A 98 6.84 -6.31 0.39
C VAL A 98 5.71 -5.51 1.01
N ILE A 99 5.98 -4.24 1.31
CA ILE A 99 4.99 -3.28 1.75
C ILE A 99 4.60 -2.40 0.56
N VAL A 100 3.31 -2.41 0.24
CA VAL A 100 2.72 -1.63 -0.84
C VAL A 100 1.71 -0.66 -0.25
N ASP A 101 1.74 0.61 -0.67
CA ASP A 101 0.72 1.59 -0.30
C ASP A 101 -0.64 1.12 -0.83
N ALA A 102 -1.65 0.99 0.05
CA ALA A 102 -2.92 0.40 -0.34
C ALA A 102 -3.77 1.31 -1.23
N TYR A 103 -3.40 2.57 -1.45
CA TYR A 103 -4.13 3.52 -2.28
C TYR A 103 -3.39 3.85 -3.56
N THR A 104 -2.08 4.09 -3.49
CA THR A 104 -1.26 4.44 -4.65
C THR A 104 -0.67 3.21 -5.35
N GLY A 105 -0.50 2.11 -4.63
CA GLY A 105 0.20 0.92 -5.13
C GLY A 105 1.72 1.08 -5.19
N GLU A 106 2.25 2.16 -4.61
CA GLU A 106 3.69 2.41 -4.54
C GLU A 106 4.38 1.40 -3.61
N CYS A 107 5.62 1.04 -3.96
CA CYS A 107 6.43 0.22 -3.09
C CYS A 107 7.02 1.07 -1.97
N VAL A 108 6.70 0.73 -0.73
CA VAL A 108 7.12 1.46 0.46
C VAL A 108 8.39 0.87 1.04
N SER A 109 8.46 -0.46 1.13
CA SER A 109 9.64 -1.15 1.64
C SER A 109 9.63 -2.63 1.29
N VAL A 110 10.79 -3.26 1.38
CA VAL A 110 10.96 -4.70 1.22
C VAL A 110 11.89 -5.21 2.32
N TYR A 111 11.51 -6.28 3.00
CA TYR A 111 12.30 -6.90 4.06
C TYR A 111 12.16 -8.44 4.09
N GLY A 112 12.96 -9.10 4.92
CA GLY A 112 13.04 -10.56 4.98
C GLY A 112 14.25 -11.11 4.22
N PRO A 113 14.38 -12.44 4.06
CA PRO A 113 15.47 -13.05 3.30
C PRO A 113 15.33 -12.71 1.81
N LEU A 114 16.14 -11.76 1.34
CA LEU A 114 16.13 -11.24 -0.04
C LEU A 114 17.27 -11.82 -0.90
N SER A 115 18.31 -12.36 -0.27
CA SER A 115 19.53 -12.89 -0.90
C SER A 115 20.04 -14.10 -0.13
#